data_AF-A0A7R9Z1C8-F1
#
_entry.id   AF-A0A7R9Z1C8-F1
#
_cell.length_a   1.000
_cell.length_b   1.000
_cell.length_c   1.000
_cell.angle_alpha   90.00
_cell.angle_beta   90.00
_cell.angle_gamma   90.00
#
_symmetry.space_group_name_H-M   'P 1'
#
loop_
_entity.id
_entity.type
_entity.pdbx_description
1 polymer ?
#
loop_
_entity_poly.entity_id
_entity_poly.type
_entity_poly.pdbx_seq_one_letter_code
_entity_poly.pdbx_strand_id
1 'polypeptide(L)'
;VKVYRGFYTYLFRQRKDTGTRKWDEIAALVHKYGMSRIGPDYELVVNGFSLGAALSTLFGFYASNDKRFTRNGPVRIFTFGSPYVLSHSFAAAYQHQEKMGRLQHARIYNTRDFVTHLPP
;
A
#
# COMPACT_ATOMS: atom_id res chain seq x y z
N VAL A 1 13.59 7.32 4.42
CA VAL A 1 12.40 6.51 4.80
C VAL A 1 12.84 5.28 5.59
N LYS A 2 12.36 5.08 6.82
CA LYS A 2 12.52 3.81 7.57
C LYS A 2 11.17 3.07 7.62
N VAL A 3 11.18 1.77 7.33
CA VAL A 3 10.01 0.87 7.27
C VAL A 3 10.36 -0.43 7.99
N TYR A 4 9.39 -1.12 8.60
CA TYR A 4 9.63 -2.42 9.22
C TYR A 4 10.22 -3.43 8.21
N ARG A 5 11.38 -4.00 8.56
CA ARG A 5 12.20 -4.82 7.64
C ARG A 5 11.44 -6.01 7.07
N GLY A 6 10.61 -6.68 7.86
CA GLY A 6 9.86 -7.86 7.42
C GLY A 6 8.91 -7.55 6.25
N PHE A 7 8.15 -6.47 6.37
CA PHE A 7 7.16 -6.08 5.36
C PHE A 7 7.82 -5.58 4.09
N TYR A 8 8.87 -4.77 4.24
CA TYR A 8 9.66 -4.31 3.10
C TYR A 8 10.29 -5.49 2.36
N THR A 9 10.88 -6.44 3.10
CA THR A 9 11.49 -7.63 2.52
C THR A 9 10.46 -8.49 1.80
N TYR A 10 9.27 -8.66 2.36
CA TYR A 10 8.21 -9.43 1.71
C TYR A 10 7.81 -8.84 0.34
N LEU A 11 7.58 -7.52 0.28
CA LEU A 11 7.14 -6.87 -0.96
C LEU A 11 8.26 -6.65 -1.98
N PHE A 12 9.46 -6.24 -1.53
CA PHE A 12 10.49 -5.68 -2.40
C PHE A 12 11.76 -6.52 -2.50
N ARG A 13 11.92 -7.59 -1.72
CA ARG A 13 13.06 -8.50 -1.93
C ARG A 13 12.88 -9.20 -3.27
N GLN A 14 13.93 -9.12 -4.09
CA GLN A 14 14.00 -9.88 -5.32
C GLN A 14 14.03 -11.38 -5.00
N ARG A 15 13.12 -12.13 -5.60
CA ARG A 15 13.09 -13.59 -5.41
C ARG A 15 14.22 -14.23 -6.20
N LYS A 16 14.85 -15.25 -5.62
CA LYS A 16 15.96 -15.97 -6.26
C LYS A 16 15.53 -16.81 -7.46
N ASP A 17 14.29 -17.30 -7.45
CA ASP A 17 13.75 -18.21 -8.47
C ASP A 17 13.30 -17.50 -9.75
N THR A 18 12.68 -16.32 -9.60
CA THR A 18 12.00 -15.59 -10.69
C THR A 18 12.70 -14.28 -11.03
N GLY A 19 13.59 -13.79 -10.17
CA GLY A 19 14.23 -12.49 -10.34
C GLY A 19 13.27 -11.30 -10.18
N THR A 20 12.02 -11.51 -9.80
CA THR A 20 11.00 -10.45 -9.63
C THR A 20 10.78 -10.13 -8.16
N ARG A 21 10.22 -8.94 -7.88
CA ARG A 21 9.73 -8.58 -6.54
C ARG A 21 8.25 -8.92 -6.47
N LYS A 22 7.78 -9.27 -5.27
CA LYS A 22 6.36 -9.57 -5.05
C LYS A 22 5.47 -8.36 -5.39
N TRP A 23 5.94 -7.14 -5.12
CA TRP A 23 5.24 -5.91 -5.53
C TRP A 23 5.04 -5.82 -7.05
N ASP A 24 6.09 -6.08 -7.84
CA ASP A 24 6.03 -5.99 -9.31
C ASP A 24 5.02 -7.00 -9.88
N GLU A 25 5.04 -8.22 -9.35
CA GLU A 25 4.12 -9.31 -9.71
C GLU A 25 2.66 -8.90 -9.44
N ILE A 26 2.37 -8.39 -8.24
CA ILE A 26 1.02 -7.94 -7.87
C ILE A 26 0.60 -6.75 -8.73
N ALA A 27 1.45 -5.72 -8.87
CA ALA A 27 1.14 -4.52 -9.64
C ALA A 27 0.85 -4.84 -11.12
N ALA A 28 1.65 -5.73 -11.73
CA ALA A 28 1.43 -6.16 -13.11
C ALA A 28 0.09 -6.88 -13.28
N LEU A 29 -0.27 -7.78 -12.36
CA LEU A 29 -1.55 -8.48 -12.39
C LEU A 29 -2.74 -7.54 -12.16
N VAL A 30 -2.65 -6.64 -11.18
CA VAL A 30 -3.70 -5.65 -10.92
C VAL A 30 -3.93 -4.78 -12.15
N HIS A 31 -2.87 -4.26 -12.76
CA HIS A 31 -3.01 -3.44 -13.96
C HIS A 31 -3.59 -4.24 -15.14
N LYS A 32 -3.10 -5.47 -15.36
CA LYS A 32 -3.62 -6.36 -16.42
C LYS A 32 -5.13 -6.62 -16.25
N TYR A 33 -5.57 -6.93 -15.04
CA TYR A 33 -6.99 -7.21 -14.77
C TYR A 33 -7.83 -5.93 -14.78
N GLY A 34 -7.35 -4.83 -14.24
CA GLY A 34 -8.02 -3.53 -14.31
C GLY A 34 -8.30 -3.14 -15.77
N MET A 35 -7.28 -3.21 -16.62
CA MET A 35 -7.43 -2.93 -18.05
C MET A 35 -8.36 -3.88 -18.79
N SER A 36 -8.24 -5.20 -18.56
CA SER A 36 -8.95 -6.21 -19.34
C SER A 36 -10.36 -6.52 -18.85
N ARG A 37 -10.68 -6.25 -17.57
CA ARG A 37 -11.96 -6.62 -16.94
C ARG A 37 -12.82 -5.44 -16.54
N ILE A 38 -12.21 -4.28 -16.27
CA ILE A 38 -12.94 -3.08 -15.81
C ILE A 38 -12.89 -2.01 -16.91
N GLY A 39 -11.72 -1.79 -17.50
CA GLY A 39 -11.51 -0.83 -18.58
C GLY A 39 -10.42 0.21 -18.25
N PRO A 40 -10.10 1.11 -19.19
CA PRO A 40 -9.01 2.07 -19.00
C PRO A 40 -9.25 3.04 -17.83
N ASP A 41 -10.50 3.30 -17.46
CA ASP A 41 -10.84 4.28 -16.42
C ASP A 41 -10.91 3.67 -15.01
N TYR A 42 -10.42 2.44 -14.82
CA TYR A 42 -10.41 1.81 -13.50
C TYR A 42 -9.62 2.65 -12.47
N GLU A 43 -10.10 2.64 -11.23
CA GLU A 43 -9.43 3.22 -10.06
C GLU A 43 -8.92 2.10 -9.14
N LEU A 44 -7.84 2.36 -8.41
CA LEU A 44 -7.24 1.38 -7.51
C LEU A 44 -7.72 1.56 -6.07
N VAL A 45 -8.30 0.49 -5.50
CA VAL A 45 -8.58 0.36 -4.07
C VAL A 45 -7.73 -0.76 -3.49
N VAL A 46 -7.02 -0.47 -2.40
CA VAL A 46 -6.19 -1.44 -1.67
C VAL A 46 -6.74 -1.56 -0.25
N ASN A 47 -6.97 -2.80 0.21
CA ASN A 47 -7.44 -3.04 1.57
C ASN A 47 -6.64 -4.12 2.28
N GLY A 48 -6.79 -4.22 3.60
CA GLY A 48 -6.16 -5.28 4.38
C GLY A 48 -6.51 -5.20 5.87
N PHE A 49 -6.33 -6.32 6.57
CA PHE A 49 -6.53 -6.44 8.01
C PHE A 49 -5.24 -6.85 8.73
N SER A 50 -4.97 -6.32 9.93
CA SER A 50 -3.82 -6.70 10.77
C SER A 50 -2.47 -6.57 10.01
N LEU A 51 -1.69 -7.64 9.89
CA LEU A 51 -0.50 -7.68 9.04
C LEU A 51 -0.79 -7.28 7.59
N GLY A 52 -1.93 -7.69 7.04
CA GLY A 52 -2.37 -7.31 5.71
C GLY A 52 -2.61 -5.81 5.59
N ALA A 53 -3.12 -5.15 6.63
CA ALA A 53 -3.28 -3.70 6.63
C ALA A 53 -1.93 -2.96 6.56
N ALA A 54 -0.95 -3.45 7.30
CA ALA A 54 0.42 -2.96 7.24
C ALA A 54 1.02 -3.07 5.83
N LEU A 55 0.85 -4.23 5.19
CA LEU A 55 1.28 -4.47 3.82
C LEU A 55 0.52 -3.62 2.79
N SER A 56 -0.79 -3.43 2.97
CA SER A 56 -1.63 -2.62 2.10
C SER A 56 -1.28 -1.14 2.16
N THR A 57 -0.93 -0.63 3.34
CA THR A 57 -0.39 0.73 3.49
C THR A 57 0.90 0.89 2.69
N LEU A 58 1.82 -0.08 2.81
CA LEU A 58 3.10 -0.04 2.12
C LEU A 58 2.92 -0.19 0.60
N PHE A 59 2.15 -1.19 0.15
CA PHE A 59 1.84 -1.40 -1.26
C PHE A 59 1.18 -0.17 -1.89
N GLY A 60 0.17 0.38 -1.23
CA GLY A 60 -0.59 1.54 -1.70
C GLY A 60 0.26 2.80 -1.84
N PHE A 61 1.19 3.06 -0.92
CA PHE A 61 2.16 4.15 -1.06
C PHE A 61 3.04 4.01 -2.30
N TYR A 62 3.55 2.81 -2.59
CA TYR A 62 4.35 2.61 -3.79
C TYR A 62 3.48 2.67 -5.06
N ALA A 63 2.25 2.18 -5.00
CA ALA A 63 1.28 2.31 -6.08
C ALA A 63 0.93 3.78 -6.39
N SER A 64 0.91 4.66 -5.38
CA SER A 64 0.67 6.10 -5.59
C SER A 64 1.79 6.82 -6.32
N ASN A 65 2.96 6.21 -6.46
CA ASN A 65 4.06 6.73 -7.27
C ASN A 65 4.03 6.20 -8.71
N ASP A 66 3.11 5.29 -9.01
CA ASP A 66 2.94 4.71 -10.33
C ASP A 66 1.80 5.38 -11.09
N LYS A 67 2.12 5.95 -12.27
CA LYS A 67 1.14 6.62 -13.12
C LYS A 67 0.02 5.68 -13.58
N ARG A 68 0.27 4.37 -13.66
CA ARG A 68 -0.74 3.37 -14.02
C ARG A 68 -1.92 3.35 -13.05
N PHE A 69 -1.68 3.66 -11.77
CA PHE A 69 -2.69 3.61 -10.72
C PHE A 69 -3.22 4.98 -10.30
N THR A 70 -2.56 6.06 -10.72
CA THR A 70 -2.93 7.43 -10.34
C THR A 70 -3.54 8.26 -11.46
N ARG A 71 -3.58 7.74 -12.70
CA ARG A 71 -4.10 8.50 -13.85
C ARG A 71 -5.59 8.85 -13.77
N ASN A 72 -6.39 8.00 -13.12
CA ASN A 72 -7.85 8.14 -13.08
C ASN A 72 -8.37 8.62 -11.72
N GLY A 73 -7.47 8.86 -10.76
CA GLY A 73 -7.81 9.19 -9.39
C GLY A 73 -6.73 8.74 -8.40
N PRO A 74 -6.86 9.10 -7.11
CA PRO A 74 -5.93 8.65 -6.09
C PRO A 74 -6.02 7.14 -5.86
N VAL A 75 -4.91 6.53 -5.44
CA VAL A 75 -4.93 5.19 -4.86
C VAL A 75 -5.65 5.26 -3.51
N ARG A 76 -6.80 4.60 -3.38
CA ARG A 76 -7.57 4.59 -2.13
C ARG A 76 -7.19 3.39 -1.28
N ILE A 77 -6.88 3.65 -0.01
CA ILE A 77 -6.38 2.66 0.92
C ILE A 77 -7.32 2.57 2.11
N PHE A 78 -7.81 1.38 2.42
CA PHE A 78 -8.67 1.11 3.58
C PHE A 78 -8.03 0.02 4.43
N THR A 79 -7.55 0.39 5.62
CA THR A 79 -6.90 -0.58 6.51
C THR A 79 -7.69 -0.81 7.78
N PHE A 80 -7.70 -2.06 8.23
CA PHE A 80 -8.43 -2.49 9.42
C PHE A 80 -7.45 -3.11 10.41
N GLY A 81 -7.51 -2.73 11.69
CA GLY A 81 -6.66 -3.35 12.72
C GLY A 81 -5.15 -3.19 12.46
N SER A 82 -4.73 -2.14 11.75
CA SER A 82 -3.35 -1.97 11.31
C SER A 82 -2.42 -1.63 12.48
N PRO A 83 -1.29 -2.33 12.71
CA PRO A 83 -0.23 -1.79 13.54
C PRO A 83 0.37 -0.51 12.90
N TYR A 84 1.12 0.27 13.67
CA TYR A 84 2.01 1.29 13.13
C TYR A 84 3.17 0.62 12.38
N VAL A 85 3.39 1.04 11.14
CA VAL A 85 4.30 0.32 10.23
C VAL A 85 5.51 1.12 9.80
N LEU A 86 5.47 2.43 10.05
CA LEU A 86 6.16 3.43 9.26
C LEU A 86 6.80 4.46 10.18
N SER A 87 8.02 4.88 9.85
CA SER A 87 8.67 5.99 10.56
C SER A 87 8.03 7.33 10.28
N HIS A 88 8.29 8.33 11.13
CA HIS A 88 7.88 9.73 10.89
C HIS A 88 8.29 10.26 9.51
N SER A 89 9.49 9.92 9.03
CA SER A 89 9.94 10.30 7.68
C SER A 89 9.06 9.72 6.57
N PHE A 90 8.54 8.51 6.76
CA PHE A 90 7.61 7.91 5.81
C PHE A 90 6.23 8.52 5.95
N ALA A 91 5.78 8.81 7.17
CA ALA A 91 4.52 9.54 7.39
C ALA A 91 4.52 10.90 6.67
N ALA A 92 5.63 11.65 6.71
CA ALA A 92 5.78 12.90 5.96
C ALA A 92 5.71 12.68 4.44
N ALA A 93 6.38 11.66 3.92
CA ALA A 93 6.30 11.30 2.50
C ALA A 93 4.87 10.86 2.09
N TYR A 94 4.18 10.15 2.98
CA TYR A 94 2.81 9.70 2.79
C TYR A 94 1.83 10.88 2.73
N GLN A 95 1.92 11.80 3.70
CA GLN A 95 1.16 13.05 3.72
C GLN A 95 1.44 13.92 2.49
N HIS A 96 2.67 13.91 1.98
CA HIS A 96 2.97 14.59 0.72
C HIS A 96 2.19 13.98 -0.45
N GLN A 97 2.12 12.65 -0.56
CA GLN A 97 1.32 11.98 -1.61
C GLN A 97 -0.19 12.27 -1.45
N GLU A 98 -0.69 12.35 -0.23
CA GLU A 98 -2.08 12.75 0.05
C GLU A 98 -2.37 14.19 -0.41
N LYS A 99 -1.49 15.14 -0.08
CA LYS A 99 -1.60 16.54 -0.54
C LYS A 99 -1.53 16.67 -2.06
N MET A 100 -0.78 15.80 -2.73
CA MET A 100 -0.69 15.75 -4.19
C MET A 100 -1.89 15.06 -4.85
N GLY A 101 -2.88 14.59 -4.08
CA GLY A 101 -4.07 13.92 -4.62
C GLY A 101 -3.77 12.55 -5.23
N ARG A 102 -2.64 11.93 -4.89
CA ARG A 102 -2.21 10.64 -5.44
C ARG A 102 -2.62 9.45 -4.58
N LEU A 103 -2.93 9.72 -3.32
CA LEU A 103 -3.24 8.72 -2.32
C LEU A 103 -4.32 9.25 -1.38
N GLN A 104 -5.21 8.37 -0.92
CA GLN A 104 -6.15 8.63 0.15
C GLN A 104 -6.18 7.42 1.09
N HIS A 105 -6.10 7.64 2.41
CA HIS A 105 -6.06 6.54 3.38
C HIS A 105 -7.06 6.73 4.51
N ALA A 106 -7.99 5.77 4.64
CA ALA A 106 -8.78 5.58 5.85
C ALA A 106 -8.20 4.42 6.67
N ARG A 107 -7.69 4.72 7.88
CA ARG A 107 -7.26 3.72 8.86
C ARG A 107 -8.36 3.51 9.89
N ILE A 108 -8.97 2.33 9.86
CA ILE A 108 -10.08 1.92 10.71
C ILE A 108 -9.52 0.99 11.78
N TYR A 109 -9.76 1.29 13.05
CA TYR A 109 -9.28 0.48 14.15
C TYR A 109 -10.23 0.52 15.35
N ASN A 110 -10.18 -0.53 16.16
CA ASN A 110 -10.89 -0.60 17.42
C ASN A 110 -9.98 -0.06 18.52
N THR A 111 -10.47 0.85 19.37
CA THR A 111 -9.70 1.41 20.49
C THR A 111 -9.26 0.35 21.49
N ARG A 112 -9.99 -0.78 21.58
CA ARG A 112 -9.65 -1.93 22.45
C ARG A 112 -8.77 -2.98 21.78
N ASP A 113 -8.39 -2.78 20.52
CA ASP A 113 -7.42 -3.66 19.85
C ASP A 113 -6.00 -3.20 20.16
N PHE A 114 -5.25 -4.02 20.90
CA PHE A 114 -3.87 -3.68 21.25
C PHE A 114 -2.93 -3.68 20.03
N VAL A 115 -3.23 -4.47 18.99
CA VAL A 115 -2.38 -4.58 17.79
C VAL A 115 -2.24 -3.24 17.08
N THR A 116 -3.30 -2.43 17.09
CA THR A 116 -3.29 -1.11 16.44
C THR A 116 -2.45 -0.07 17.16
N HIS A 117 -1.94 -0.40 18.35
CA HIS A 117 -1.09 0.47 19.15
C HIS A 117 0.37 0.00 19.14
N LEU A 118 0.70 -1.04 18.35
CA LEU A 118 2.05 -1.56 18.20
C LEU A 118 2.72 -1.10 16.90
N PRO A 119 4.05 -0.92 16.89
CA PRO A 119 4.90 -0.73 18.06
C PRO A 119 4.53 0.57 18.81
N PRO A 120 4.81 0.66 20.12
CA PRO A 120 4.55 1.86 20.91
C PRO A 120 5.40 3.06 20.46
#